data_AF-A0A3D4UN26-F1
#
_entry.id   AF-A0A3D4UN26-F1
#
_cell.length_a   1.000
_cell.length_b   1.000
_cell.length_c   1.000
_cell.angle_alpha   90.00
_cell.angle_beta   90.00
_cell.angle_gamma   90.00
#
_symmetry.space_group_name_H-M   'P 1'
#
loop_
_entity.id
_entity.type
_entity.pdbx_description
1 polymer ?
#
loop_
_entity_poly.entity_id
_entity_poly.type
_entity_poly.pdbx_seq_one_letter_code
_entity_poly.pdbx_strand_id
1 'polypeptide(L)'
;EINAYNGDFVYPFTTINQSGNAIFKRIQVPANEMPDSSALFFVEGQYTIKDEMQANGTPYTDPSTGRPVNWNNTSYERMNVQSSGSASTTGATNRGRSAIYAWQDHGNGVNTPDNSVMIEEVPVPGEGLVHVASKVTDLGDGTYRYDYAVHNQNSNMNVGKFSVPNPGDASNYFFNDVDYHDGPDALISDADWAPQEGANEITWSTESFISNPNANAIRWGTMYNFSFVSSAAPEMGEVSVGMWSDPSVEMTATLQVPSAGICQADLTGDGTLDFFDISAFLNGFNAQDPIADFDGNGSFDFFDISLFLGTYNVGCP
;
A
#
# COMPACT_ATOMS: atom_id res chain seq x y z
N GLU A 1 18.71 -2.30 -18.16
CA GLU A 1 18.58 -1.29 -17.09
C GLU A 1 19.51 -1.65 -15.95
N ILE A 2 19.63 -0.80 -14.93
CA ILE A 2 20.33 -1.13 -13.68
C ILE A 2 19.46 -2.09 -12.85
N ASN A 3 20.07 -3.05 -12.16
CA ASN A 3 19.36 -3.83 -11.14
C ASN A 3 19.11 -2.93 -9.93
N ALA A 4 17.85 -2.79 -9.55
CA ALA A 4 17.42 -1.82 -8.54
C ALA A 4 17.96 -2.14 -7.14
N TYR A 5 18.11 -3.41 -6.80
CA TYR A 5 18.57 -3.84 -5.49
C TYR A 5 20.09 -3.70 -5.35
N ASN A 6 20.84 -4.25 -6.30
CA ASN A 6 22.29 -4.42 -6.17
C ASN A 6 23.14 -3.44 -7.00
N GLY A 7 22.51 -2.58 -7.79
CA GLY A 7 23.19 -1.58 -8.61
C GLY A 7 24.00 -2.14 -9.77
N ASP A 8 23.86 -3.42 -10.09
CA ASP A 8 24.52 -4.02 -11.24
C ASP A 8 24.02 -3.36 -12.52
N PHE A 9 24.97 -2.81 -13.28
CA PHE A 9 24.71 -2.14 -14.54
C PHE A 9 25.51 -2.80 -15.66
N VAL A 10 24.81 -3.29 -16.67
CA VAL A 10 25.43 -3.96 -17.82
C VAL A 10 26.02 -2.91 -18.78
N TYR A 11 27.32 -3.01 -19.04
CA TYR A 11 28.07 -2.14 -19.96
C TYR A 11 28.56 -2.94 -21.19
N PRO A 12 28.61 -2.36 -22.40
CA PRO A 12 28.25 -0.98 -22.76
C PRO A 12 26.74 -0.76 -22.82
N PHE A 13 26.29 0.41 -22.38
CA PHE A 13 24.92 0.84 -22.60
C PHE A 13 24.73 1.31 -24.05
N THR A 14 23.51 1.20 -24.56
CA THR A 14 23.18 1.55 -25.96
C THR A 14 22.14 2.66 -26.08
N THR A 15 21.65 3.21 -24.96
CA THR A 15 20.42 4.03 -24.90
C THR A 15 20.59 5.45 -24.31
N ILE A 16 21.82 5.96 -24.13
CA ILE A 16 22.04 7.35 -23.67
C ILE A 16 21.71 8.37 -24.77
N ASN A 17 21.38 9.61 -24.37
CA ASN A 17 21.17 10.76 -25.27
C ASN A 17 20.08 10.56 -26.33
N GLN A 18 19.08 9.72 -26.04
CA GLN A 18 17.89 9.62 -26.87
C GLN A 18 16.99 10.84 -26.65
N SER A 19 16.26 11.25 -27.69
CA SER A 19 15.26 12.32 -27.67
C SER A 19 13.96 11.82 -28.30
N GLY A 20 12.82 12.41 -27.94
CA GLY A 20 11.52 12.05 -28.51
C GLY A 20 10.52 13.20 -28.50
N ASN A 21 9.24 12.85 -28.42
CA ASN A 21 8.12 13.81 -28.39
C ASN A 21 7.97 14.48 -27.00
N ALA A 22 6.87 15.22 -26.81
CA ALA A 22 6.60 15.97 -25.58
C ALA A 22 6.39 15.08 -24.34
N ILE A 23 6.06 13.80 -24.54
CA ILE A 23 5.87 12.80 -23.48
C ILE A 23 7.02 11.79 -23.47
N PHE A 24 8.18 12.14 -24.02
CA PHE A 24 9.31 11.21 -24.04
C PHE A 24 9.89 11.05 -22.64
N LYS A 25 10.21 9.81 -22.26
CA LYS A 25 10.64 9.37 -20.92
C LYS A 25 9.47 9.12 -19.96
N ARG A 26 9.78 8.43 -18.86
CA ARG A 26 8.83 7.77 -17.96
C ARG A 26 7.90 8.69 -17.16
N ILE A 27 8.28 9.94 -16.92
CA ILE A 27 7.53 10.82 -16.03
C ILE A 27 6.57 11.68 -16.85
N GLN A 28 5.27 11.46 -16.64
CA GLN A 28 4.21 12.29 -17.17
C GLN A 28 3.43 12.95 -16.05
N VAL A 29 2.83 14.09 -16.36
CA VAL A 29 1.79 14.72 -15.54
C VAL A 29 0.59 14.95 -16.47
N PRO A 30 -0.62 14.47 -16.13
CA PRO A 30 -1.80 14.72 -16.93
C PRO A 30 -2.06 16.22 -17.10
N ALA A 31 -2.30 16.67 -18.34
CA ALA A 31 -2.45 18.10 -18.64
C ALA A 31 -3.63 18.76 -17.92
N ASN A 32 -4.65 17.97 -17.55
CA ASN A 32 -5.81 18.40 -16.75
C ASN A 32 -5.49 18.60 -15.26
N GLU A 33 -4.42 17.97 -14.74
CA GLU A 33 -3.97 18.15 -13.35
C GLU A 33 -3.03 19.35 -13.18
N MET A 34 -2.25 19.70 -14.21
CA MET A 34 -1.35 20.86 -14.18
C MET A 34 -2.01 22.20 -13.77
N PRO A 35 -3.25 22.54 -14.18
CA PRO A 35 -3.91 23.76 -13.75
C PRO A 35 -4.63 23.64 -12.40
N ASP A 36 -4.71 22.45 -11.79
CA ASP A 36 -5.40 22.25 -10.52
C ASP A 36 -4.60 22.85 -9.36
N SER A 37 -5.11 23.97 -8.82
CA SER A 37 -4.48 24.66 -7.68
C SER A 37 -4.51 23.86 -6.37
N SER A 38 -5.28 22.78 -6.30
CA SER A 38 -5.33 21.87 -5.16
C SER A 38 -4.33 20.71 -5.26
N ALA A 39 -3.79 20.44 -6.45
CA ALA A 39 -2.78 19.41 -6.66
C ALA A 39 -1.41 19.85 -6.12
N LEU A 40 -0.71 18.91 -5.48
CA LEU A 40 0.66 19.08 -5.02
C LEU A 40 1.56 18.09 -5.76
N PHE A 41 2.60 18.60 -6.42
CA PHE A 41 3.55 17.79 -7.16
C PHE A 41 4.84 17.58 -6.36
N PHE A 42 5.37 16.37 -6.42
CA PHE A 42 6.63 16.00 -5.81
C PHE A 42 7.47 15.23 -6.82
N VAL A 43 8.78 15.39 -6.76
CA VAL A 43 9.73 14.61 -7.54
C VAL A 43 10.63 13.83 -6.61
N GLU A 44 10.87 12.57 -6.95
CA GLU A 44 11.85 11.72 -6.27
C GLU A 44 13.11 11.61 -7.14
N GLY A 45 14.25 11.75 -6.50
CA GLY A 45 15.54 11.32 -7.05
C GLY A 45 16.01 10.09 -6.31
N GLN A 46 16.44 9.07 -7.06
CA GLN A 46 17.02 7.85 -6.51
C GLN A 46 18.45 7.66 -7.03
N TYR A 47 19.35 7.26 -6.12
CA TYR A 47 20.71 6.88 -6.44
C TYR A 47 20.90 5.39 -6.18
N THR A 48 21.41 4.65 -7.16
CA THR A 48 21.74 3.24 -6.98
C THR A 48 23.17 3.03 -7.41
N ILE A 49 24.00 2.48 -6.54
CA ILE A 49 25.41 2.22 -6.82
C ILE A 49 25.80 0.80 -6.42
N LYS A 50 26.61 0.15 -7.26
CA LYS A 50 27.09 -1.21 -7.00
C LYS A 50 27.95 -1.32 -5.73
N ASP A 51 28.65 -0.25 -5.37
CA ASP A 51 29.57 -0.22 -4.23
C ASP A 51 28.87 -0.27 -2.87
N GLU A 52 27.54 -0.20 -2.84
CA GLU A 52 26.71 -0.44 -1.65
C GLU A 52 26.58 -1.93 -1.32
N MET A 53 27.02 -2.82 -2.21
CA MET A 53 26.96 -4.27 -2.03
C MET A 53 28.28 -4.86 -1.55
N GLN A 54 28.18 -5.74 -0.57
CA GLN A 54 29.27 -6.60 -0.13
C GLN A 54 29.50 -7.75 -1.13
N ALA A 55 30.67 -8.41 -1.04
CA ALA A 55 31.03 -9.52 -1.92
C ALA A 55 30.09 -10.74 -1.81
N ASN A 56 29.35 -10.88 -0.71
CA ASN A 56 28.35 -11.94 -0.49
C ASN A 56 26.96 -11.59 -1.07
N GLY A 57 26.80 -10.45 -1.75
CA GLY A 57 25.53 -10.04 -2.35
C GLY A 57 24.54 -9.38 -1.39
N THR A 58 24.97 -9.04 -0.17
CA THR A 58 24.13 -8.27 0.78
C THR A 58 24.61 -6.81 0.86
N PRO A 59 23.72 -5.83 1.06
CA PRO A 59 24.11 -4.44 1.20
C PRO A 59 24.98 -4.23 2.46
N TYR A 60 25.82 -3.20 2.45
CA TYR A 60 26.44 -2.71 3.69
C TYR A 60 25.35 -2.17 4.64
N THR A 61 25.66 -2.14 5.94
CA THR A 61 24.76 -1.59 6.96
C THR A 61 25.23 -0.20 7.36
N ASP A 62 24.31 0.76 7.40
CA ASP A 62 24.55 2.10 7.94
C ASP A 62 24.76 1.98 9.47
N PRO A 63 25.94 2.35 10.00
CA PRO A 63 26.25 2.19 11.41
C PRO A 63 25.42 3.13 12.32
N SER A 64 24.80 4.17 11.77
CA SER A 64 23.99 5.13 12.54
C SER A 64 22.55 4.67 12.75
N THR A 65 22.00 3.94 11.77
CA THR A 65 20.60 3.47 11.79
C THR A 65 20.48 1.96 12.00
N GLY A 66 21.55 1.20 11.75
CA GLY A 66 21.52 -0.26 11.70
C GLY A 66 20.78 -0.82 10.49
N ARG A 67 20.43 0.02 9.51
CA ARG A 67 19.65 -0.36 8.31
C ARG A 67 20.55 -0.54 7.08
N PRO A 68 20.14 -1.31 6.05
CA PRO A 68 20.86 -1.36 4.78
C PRO A 68 21.10 0.02 4.17
N VAL A 69 22.32 0.28 3.71
CA VAL A 69 22.67 1.59 3.12
C VAL A 69 21.87 1.88 1.86
N ASN A 70 21.53 0.85 1.06
CA ASN A 70 20.74 1.03 -0.15
C ASN A 70 19.26 1.40 0.13
N TRP A 71 18.83 1.53 1.39
CA TRP A 71 17.50 2.02 1.74
C TRP A 71 17.45 3.55 1.92
N ASN A 72 18.59 4.22 2.11
CA ASN A 72 18.64 5.69 2.24
C ASN A 72 18.83 6.40 0.89
N ASN A 73 18.49 5.71 -0.19
CA ASN A 73 18.94 6.01 -1.54
C ASN A 73 17.97 6.90 -2.35
N THR A 74 16.83 7.23 -1.76
CA THR A 74 15.81 8.14 -2.32
C THR A 74 15.83 9.50 -1.62
N SER A 75 15.38 10.53 -2.31
CA SER A 75 15.14 11.85 -1.74
C SER A 75 14.05 12.53 -2.54
N TYR A 76 13.12 13.20 -1.87
CA TYR A 76 12.06 13.92 -2.56
C TYR A 76 12.13 15.43 -2.37
N GLU A 77 11.62 16.17 -3.35
CA GLU A 77 11.45 17.62 -3.30
C GLU A 77 10.09 17.98 -3.90
N ARG A 78 9.47 19.04 -3.38
CA ARG A 78 8.22 19.55 -3.97
C ARG A 78 8.53 20.21 -5.31
N MET A 79 7.58 20.11 -6.24
CA MET A 79 7.62 20.77 -7.54
C MET A 79 6.48 21.77 -7.70
N ASN A 80 6.78 22.85 -8.40
CA ASN A 80 5.79 23.73 -8.98
C ASN A 80 5.64 23.36 -10.46
N VAL A 81 4.47 22.86 -10.85
CA VAL A 81 4.13 22.53 -12.23
C VAL A 81 3.11 23.55 -12.72
N GLN A 82 3.44 24.28 -13.78
CA GLN A 82 2.57 25.29 -14.37
C GLN A 82 1.70 24.67 -15.47
N SER A 83 0.56 25.30 -15.76
CA SER A 83 -0.31 24.92 -16.89
C SER A 83 0.36 24.99 -18.26
N SER A 84 1.52 25.65 -18.37
CA SER A 84 2.37 25.66 -19.55
C SER A 84 3.22 24.40 -19.73
N GLY A 85 3.22 23.49 -18.74
CA GLY A 85 4.13 22.34 -18.64
C GLY A 85 5.50 22.69 -18.04
N SER A 86 5.74 23.96 -17.67
CA SER A 86 6.98 24.34 -16.98
C SER A 86 6.99 23.80 -15.55
N ALA A 87 8.00 22.98 -15.23
CA ALA A 87 8.21 22.44 -13.90
C ALA A 87 9.51 22.99 -13.28
N SER A 88 9.49 23.24 -11.97
CA SER A 88 10.66 23.64 -11.19
C SER A 88 10.56 23.11 -9.76
N THR A 89 11.68 22.70 -9.18
CA THR A 89 11.68 22.28 -7.77
C THR A 89 11.55 23.49 -6.84
N THR A 90 10.99 23.27 -5.66
CA THR A 90 10.72 24.30 -4.68
C THR A 90 10.73 23.75 -3.26
N GLY A 91 11.41 24.43 -2.34
CA GLY A 91 11.53 24.00 -0.95
C GLY A 91 12.88 23.36 -0.68
N ALA A 92 12.95 22.60 0.42
CA ALA A 92 14.15 21.86 0.78
C ALA A 92 14.04 20.41 0.31
N THR A 93 15.17 19.80 -0.05
CA THR A 93 15.24 18.37 -0.35
C THR A 93 15.10 17.56 0.94
N ASN A 94 14.15 16.62 0.97
CA ASN A 94 14.00 15.63 2.03
C ASN A 94 14.91 14.44 1.74
N ARG A 95 16.12 14.49 2.29
CA ARG A 95 17.19 13.53 2.00
C ARG A 95 16.94 12.18 2.67
N GLY A 96 17.21 11.09 1.96
CA GLY A 96 17.08 9.72 2.46
C GLY A 96 15.65 9.28 2.72
N ARG A 97 14.68 9.88 2.01
CA ARG A 97 13.25 9.66 2.23
C ARG A 97 12.52 9.65 0.88
N SER A 98 11.70 8.64 0.67
CA SER A 98 10.92 8.44 -0.57
C SER A 98 9.74 9.41 -0.66
N ALA A 99 9.28 9.74 -1.87
CA ALA A 99 8.20 10.69 -2.13
C ALA A 99 6.84 10.23 -1.62
N ILE A 100 6.64 8.92 -1.37
CA ILE A 100 5.40 8.43 -0.71
C ILE A 100 5.14 9.13 0.63
N TYR A 101 6.21 9.51 1.33
CA TYR A 101 6.10 10.24 2.59
C TYR A 101 5.54 11.66 2.44
N ALA A 102 5.61 12.24 1.24
CA ALA A 102 4.99 13.53 0.97
C ALA A 102 3.47 13.51 1.18
N TRP A 103 2.83 12.34 1.03
CA TRP A 103 1.40 12.18 1.33
C TRP A 103 1.11 12.47 2.80
N GLN A 104 1.90 11.92 3.72
CA GLN A 104 1.77 12.22 5.14
C GLN A 104 2.24 13.64 5.47
N ASP A 105 3.36 14.10 4.91
CA ASP A 105 3.95 15.41 5.27
C ASP A 105 3.14 16.61 4.77
N HIS A 106 2.37 16.44 3.68
CA HIS A 106 1.65 17.51 3.00
C HIS A 106 0.16 17.18 2.72
N GLY A 107 -0.38 16.10 3.28
CA GLY A 107 -1.73 15.61 2.96
C GLY A 107 -2.87 16.56 3.31
N ASN A 108 -2.64 17.51 4.23
CA ASN A 108 -3.58 18.58 4.59
C ASN A 108 -3.15 19.95 4.02
N GLY A 109 -2.29 19.95 3.00
CA GLY A 109 -1.72 21.14 2.36
C GLY A 109 -0.21 21.24 2.52
N VAL A 110 0.39 22.23 1.84
CA VAL A 110 1.85 22.39 1.80
C VAL A 110 2.42 22.57 3.22
N ASN A 111 3.24 21.60 3.66
CA ASN A 111 3.87 21.54 4.98
C ASN A 111 2.87 21.42 6.14
N THR A 112 1.69 20.87 5.85
CA THR A 112 0.66 20.56 6.84
C THR A 112 0.47 19.04 6.85
N PRO A 113 1.04 18.35 7.86
CA PRO A 113 0.94 16.91 7.93
C PRO A 113 -0.50 16.41 8.05
N ASP A 114 -0.74 15.25 7.47
CA ASP A 114 -1.92 14.44 7.64
C ASP A 114 -1.57 13.17 8.41
N ASN A 115 -1.82 13.21 9.73
CA ASN A 115 -1.53 12.10 10.64
C ASN A 115 -2.47 10.89 10.44
N SER A 116 -3.51 11.02 9.60
CA SER A 116 -4.36 9.88 9.21
C SER A 116 -3.71 9.02 8.13
N VAL A 117 -2.69 9.54 7.43
CA VAL A 117 -1.86 8.75 6.52
C VAL A 117 -0.88 7.93 7.33
N MET A 118 -0.97 6.61 7.20
CA MET A 118 -0.01 5.66 7.75
C MET A 118 0.85 5.11 6.62
N ILE A 119 2.14 4.91 6.89
CA ILE A 119 3.12 4.41 5.92
C ILE A 119 3.97 3.37 6.64
N GLU A 120 3.93 2.15 6.15
CA GLU A 120 4.73 1.03 6.61
C GLU A 120 5.87 0.75 5.63
N GLU A 121 7.07 0.59 6.16
CA GLU A 121 8.24 0.08 5.43
C GLU A 121 8.20 -1.45 5.48
N VAL A 122 8.20 -2.10 4.32
CA VAL A 122 8.10 -3.56 4.19
C VAL A 122 9.37 -4.11 3.54
N PRO A 123 10.35 -4.59 4.34
CA PRO A 123 11.57 -5.18 3.81
C PRO A 123 11.28 -6.48 3.04
N VAL A 124 11.73 -6.57 1.80
CA VAL A 124 11.61 -7.78 1.00
C VAL A 124 12.75 -8.73 1.37
N PRO A 125 12.48 -9.98 1.79
CA PRO A 125 13.52 -10.93 2.18
C PRO A 125 14.58 -11.14 1.09
N GLY A 126 15.83 -10.81 1.40
CA GLY A 126 16.96 -10.94 0.46
C GLY A 126 17.02 -9.88 -0.65
N GLU A 127 16.18 -8.84 -0.56
CA GLU A 127 15.93 -7.84 -1.60
C GLU A 127 15.84 -6.42 -1.00
N GLY A 128 15.25 -5.49 -1.76
CA GLY A 128 15.05 -4.11 -1.39
C GLY A 128 13.87 -3.85 -0.44
N LEU A 129 13.36 -2.62 -0.52
CA LEU A 129 12.32 -2.07 0.33
C LEU A 129 11.08 -1.73 -0.51
N VAL A 130 9.92 -2.10 0.03
CA VAL A 130 8.61 -1.64 -0.44
C VAL A 130 7.99 -0.76 0.64
N HIS A 131 7.18 0.22 0.25
CA HIS A 131 6.35 0.98 1.18
C HIS A 131 4.89 0.69 0.87
N VAL A 132 4.08 0.57 1.91
CA VAL A 132 2.63 0.50 1.79
C VAL A 132 2.04 1.60 2.65
N ALA A 133 1.18 2.41 2.06
CA ALA A 133 0.51 3.50 2.76
C ALA A 133 -1.00 3.34 2.71
N SER A 134 -1.68 3.83 3.75
CA SER A 134 -3.15 3.88 3.82
C SER A 134 -3.64 5.21 4.35
N LYS A 135 -4.82 5.64 3.88
CA LYS A 135 -5.65 6.68 4.50
C LYS A 135 -7.11 6.26 4.45
N VAL A 136 -7.84 6.50 5.53
CA VAL A 136 -9.29 6.30 5.56
C VAL A 136 -9.99 7.65 5.66
N THR A 137 -11.00 7.85 4.81
CA THR A 137 -11.84 9.05 4.81
C THR A 137 -13.28 8.66 5.13
N ASP A 138 -13.80 9.13 6.26
CA ASP A 138 -15.24 9.07 6.57
C ASP A 138 -16.02 9.96 5.58
N LEU A 139 -16.98 9.37 4.88
CA LEU A 139 -17.80 10.06 3.87
C LEU A 139 -19.03 10.75 4.48
N GLY A 140 -19.29 10.56 5.78
CA GLY A 140 -20.37 11.20 6.54
C GLY A 140 -21.76 10.59 6.31
N ASP A 141 -21.85 9.48 5.58
CA ASP A 141 -23.07 8.74 5.27
C ASP A 141 -23.06 7.30 5.82
N GLY A 142 -22.11 7.00 6.72
CA GLY A 142 -21.90 5.66 7.26
C GLY A 142 -20.99 4.78 6.40
N THR A 143 -20.37 5.34 5.36
CA THR A 143 -19.35 4.67 4.55
C THR A 143 -17.99 5.34 4.66
N TYR A 144 -16.94 4.57 4.36
CA TYR A 144 -15.55 4.96 4.48
C TYR A 144 -14.84 4.68 3.15
N ARG A 145 -14.09 5.66 2.65
CA ARG A 145 -13.16 5.44 1.53
C ARG A 145 -11.80 5.04 2.07
N TYR A 146 -11.30 3.90 1.60
CA TYR A 146 -9.96 3.41 1.89
C TYR A 146 -9.07 3.70 0.69
N ASP A 147 -8.06 4.55 0.88
CA ASP A 147 -7.06 4.88 -0.12
C ASP A 147 -5.74 4.21 0.27
N TYR A 148 -5.12 3.47 -0.65
CA TYR A 148 -3.83 2.80 -0.47
C TYR A 148 -2.83 3.21 -1.55
N ALA A 149 -1.55 3.14 -1.21
CA ALA A 149 -0.45 3.29 -2.15
C ALA A 149 0.63 2.23 -1.90
N VAL A 150 1.10 1.56 -2.94
CA VAL A 150 2.21 0.61 -2.87
C VAL A 150 3.36 1.14 -3.72
N HIS A 151 4.49 1.42 -3.08
CA HIS A 151 5.69 1.96 -3.72
C HIS A 151 6.85 0.98 -3.63
N ASN A 152 7.37 0.54 -4.77
CA ASN A 152 8.58 -0.29 -4.80
C ASN A 152 9.80 0.62 -4.86
N GLN A 153 10.53 0.80 -3.76
CA GLN A 153 11.72 1.64 -3.77
C GLN A 153 12.85 0.97 -4.58
N ASN A 154 13.19 -0.27 -4.27
CA ASN A 154 14.37 -0.91 -4.88
C ASN A 154 14.37 -2.45 -4.84
N SER A 155 13.22 -3.12 -4.72
CA SER A 155 13.15 -4.56 -4.91
C SER A 155 13.20 -4.90 -6.40
N ASN A 156 14.16 -5.73 -6.81
CA ASN A 156 14.25 -6.21 -8.18
C ASN A 156 13.22 -7.31 -8.49
N MET A 157 12.58 -7.87 -7.45
CA MET A 157 11.50 -8.84 -7.64
C MET A 157 10.21 -8.21 -8.18
N ASN A 158 10.05 -6.89 -8.00
CA ASN A 158 8.84 -6.12 -8.32
C ASN A 158 7.58 -6.61 -7.58
N VAL A 159 6.56 -5.77 -7.45
CA VAL A 159 5.29 -6.18 -6.82
C VAL A 159 4.30 -6.61 -7.89
N GLY A 160 3.66 -7.77 -7.69
CA GLY A 160 2.69 -8.33 -8.64
C GLY A 160 1.29 -8.52 -8.08
N LYS A 161 1.11 -8.32 -6.76
CA LYS A 161 -0.15 -8.52 -6.05
C LYS A 161 -0.24 -7.58 -4.84
N PHE A 162 -1.42 -7.03 -4.60
CA PHE A 162 -1.80 -6.34 -3.37
C PHE A 162 -3.19 -6.82 -2.93
N SER A 163 -3.33 -7.18 -1.66
CA SER A 163 -4.60 -7.65 -1.09
C SER A 163 -4.93 -6.92 0.21
N VAL A 164 -6.21 -6.59 0.37
CA VAL A 164 -6.75 -5.90 1.53
C VAL A 164 -7.93 -6.72 2.06
N PRO A 165 -8.07 -6.93 3.38
CA PRO A 165 -9.28 -7.49 3.97
C PRO A 165 -10.52 -6.74 3.50
N ASN A 166 -11.63 -7.43 3.32
CA ASN A 166 -12.90 -6.84 2.95
C ASN A 166 -14.06 -7.74 3.38
N PRO A 167 -15.01 -7.25 4.20
CA PRO A 167 -16.14 -8.06 4.67
C PRO A 167 -17.27 -8.23 3.65
N GLY A 168 -17.09 -7.80 2.40
CA GLY A 168 -18.00 -8.15 1.30
C GLY A 168 -18.99 -7.05 0.88
N ASP A 169 -18.66 -5.78 1.09
CA ASP A 169 -19.51 -4.63 0.79
C ASP A 169 -18.81 -3.52 -0.01
N ALA A 170 -17.66 -3.84 -0.61
CA ALA A 170 -16.84 -2.86 -1.30
C ALA A 170 -17.48 -2.36 -2.61
N SER A 171 -17.25 -1.09 -2.90
CA SER A 171 -17.81 -0.39 -4.05
C SER A 171 -16.90 0.76 -4.48
N ASN A 172 -17.26 1.48 -5.56
CA ASN A 172 -16.55 2.68 -6.01
C ASN A 172 -15.02 2.48 -6.13
N TYR A 173 -14.63 1.38 -6.77
CA TYR A 173 -13.24 1.06 -7.01
C TYR A 173 -12.51 2.13 -7.82
N PHE A 174 -11.27 2.38 -7.44
CA PHE A 174 -10.33 3.21 -8.16
C PHE A 174 -8.96 2.54 -8.17
N PHE A 175 -8.28 2.65 -9.31
CA PHE A 175 -6.94 2.17 -9.52
C PHE A 175 -6.19 3.21 -10.35
N ASN A 176 -4.93 3.45 -10.01
CA ASN A 176 -4.03 4.30 -10.79
C ASN A 176 -2.63 3.71 -10.76
N ASP A 177 -2.00 3.64 -11.92
CA ASP A 177 -0.64 3.13 -12.12
C ASP A 177 0.20 4.09 -12.98
N VAL A 178 1.27 3.56 -13.59
CA VAL A 178 2.15 4.28 -14.49
C VAL A 178 1.84 3.85 -15.92
N ASP A 179 1.59 4.82 -16.80
CA ASP A 179 1.51 4.58 -18.24
C ASP A 179 2.90 4.30 -18.84
N TYR A 180 3.12 3.13 -19.42
CA TYR A 180 4.37 2.73 -20.07
C TYR A 180 4.34 3.01 -21.58
N HIS A 181 4.94 4.12 -21.98
CA HIS A 181 4.69 4.70 -23.31
C HIS A 181 5.95 5.03 -24.11
N ASP A 182 7.15 4.97 -23.51
CA ASP A 182 8.39 5.32 -24.18
C ASP A 182 9.06 4.11 -24.86
N GLY A 183 9.95 4.33 -25.82
CA GLY A 183 10.51 3.26 -26.67
C GLY A 183 11.03 2.00 -25.94
N PRO A 184 11.86 2.09 -24.88
CA PRO A 184 12.30 0.91 -24.14
C PRO A 184 11.18 0.26 -23.31
N ASP A 185 10.18 1.03 -22.86
CA ASP A 185 9.15 0.56 -21.95
C ASP A 185 7.83 0.21 -22.64
N ALA A 186 7.64 0.56 -23.91
CA ALA A 186 6.42 0.31 -24.69
C ALA A 186 6.11 -1.18 -24.91
N LEU A 187 7.00 -2.08 -24.47
CA LEU A 187 6.75 -3.51 -24.43
C LEU A 187 6.06 -3.94 -23.13
N ILE A 188 6.14 -3.12 -22.09
CA ILE A 188 5.45 -3.32 -20.82
C ILE A 188 3.95 -3.13 -21.06
N SER A 189 3.17 -4.01 -20.47
CA SER A 189 1.71 -3.98 -20.53
C SER A 189 1.18 -2.80 -19.71
N ASP A 190 0.32 -1.99 -20.33
CA ASP A 190 -0.52 -0.97 -19.68
C ASP A 190 -1.87 -1.54 -19.21
N ALA A 191 -1.92 -2.84 -18.89
CA ALA A 191 -3.17 -3.46 -18.44
C ALA A 191 -3.42 -3.16 -16.96
N ASP A 192 -4.46 -2.39 -16.67
CA ASP A 192 -4.91 -2.08 -15.30
C ASP A 192 -5.20 -3.34 -14.48
N TRP A 193 -4.95 -3.25 -13.17
CA TRP A 193 -5.30 -4.33 -12.25
C TRP A 193 -6.77 -4.21 -11.88
N ALA A 194 -7.59 -5.17 -12.33
CA ALA A 194 -8.99 -5.21 -11.95
C ALA A 194 -9.15 -5.75 -10.51
N PRO A 195 -9.96 -5.13 -9.64
CA PRO A 195 -10.24 -5.67 -8.31
C PRO A 195 -10.92 -7.03 -8.42
N GLN A 196 -10.44 -8.00 -7.66
CA GLN A 196 -11.06 -9.31 -7.49
C GLN A 196 -11.54 -9.45 -6.05
N GLU A 197 -12.86 -9.41 -5.86
CA GLU A 197 -13.48 -9.67 -4.56
C GLU A 197 -13.52 -11.17 -4.28
N GLY A 198 -12.80 -11.58 -3.23
CA GLY A 198 -12.95 -12.88 -2.59
C GLY A 198 -14.00 -12.84 -1.48
N ALA A 199 -14.05 -13.89 -0.66
CA ALA A 199 -14.98 -13.95 0.47
C ALA A 199 -14.63 -12.93 1.58
N ASN A 200 -13.33 -12.71 1.84
CA ASN A 200 -12.84 -11.89 2.95
C ASN A 200 -11.76 -10.87 2.54
N GLU A 201 -11.48 -10.73 1.25
CA GLU A 201 -10.42 -9.84 0.74
C GLU A 201 -10.75 -9.29 -0.64
N ILE A 202 -10.17 -8.14 -0.97
CA ILE A 202 -10.08 -7.63 -2.33
C ILE A 202 -8.63 -7.76 -2.77
N THR A 203 -8.40 -8.38 -3.92
CA THR A 203 -7.08 -8.57 -4.50
C THR A 203 -6.97 -7.85 -5.82
N TRP A 204 -5.88 -7.10 -6.00
CA TRP A 204 -5.44 -6.59 -7.30
C TRP A 204 -4.13 -7.30 -7.67
N SER A 205 -4.04 -7.78 -8.90
CA SER A 205 -2.82 -8.43 -9.39
C SER A 205 -2.66 -8.29 -10.90
N THR A 206 -1.41 -8.42 -11.34
CA THR A 206 -1.08 -8.52 -12.76
C THR A 206 -0.86 -9.97 -13.19
N GLU A 207 -0.65 -10.19 -14.49
CA GLU A 207 -0.26 -11.50 -15.01
C GLU A 207 1.07 -11.99 -14.41
N SER A 208 1.21 -13.30 -14.21
CA SER A 208 2.45 -13.86 -13.65
C SER A 208 3.67 -13.56 -14.54
N PHE A 209 4.85 -13.44 -13.92
CA PHE A 209 6.12 -13.26 -14.64
C PHE A 209 6.38 -14.36 -15.69
N ILE A 210 5.97 -15.60 -15.40
CA ILE A 210 6.13 -16.74 -16.31
C ILE A 210 5.24 -16.59 -17.55
N SER A 211 4.01 -16.10 -17.37
CA SER A 211 3.04 -15.91 -18.45
C SER A 211 3.39 -14.70 -19.33
N ASN A 212 3.75 -13.59 -18.68
CA ASN A 212 4.04 -12.33 -19.34
C ASN A 212 5.19 -11.63 -18.60
N PRO A 213 6.46 -11.73 -19.06
CA PRO A 213 7.60 -11.03 -18.44
C PRO A 213 7.57 -9.51 -18.65
N ASN A 214 6.54 -9.00 -19.34
CA ASN A 214 6.26 -7.59 -19.52
C ASN A 214 4.95 -7.17 -18.83
N ALA A 215 4.38 -7.97 -17.93
CA ALA A 215 3.16 -7.62 -17.23
C ALA A 215 3.30 -6.30 -16.45
N ASN A 216 2.16 -5.73 -16.06
CA ASN A 216 2.07 -4.45 -15.38
C ASN A 216 2.45 -4.54 -13.88
N ALA A 217 3.67 -5.01 -13.57
CA ALA A 217 4.15 -5.08 -12.18
C ALA A 217 4.55 -3.70 -11.65
N ILE A 218 4.45 -3.48 -10.33
CA ILE A 218 5.01 -2.28 -9.68
C ILE A 218 6.53 -2.41 -9.66
N ARG A 219 7.15 -1.78 -10.66
CA ARG A 219 8.60 -1.78 -10.86
C ARG A 219 9.29 -0.83 -9.91
N TRP A 220 10.59 -1.00 -9.78
CA TRP A 220 11.39 -0.12 -8.92
C TRP A 220 11.19 1.36 -9.28
N GLY A 221 11.11 2.22 -8.26
CA GLY A 221 10.84 3.64 -8.37
C GLY A 221 9.40 4.01 -8.79
N THR A 222 8.48 3.04 -8.92
CA THR A 222 7.07 3.32 -9.25
C THR A 222 6.13 3.04 -8.08
N MET A 223 4.98 3.70 -8.11
CA MET A 223 3.95 3.65 -7.07
C MET A 223 2.58 3.52 -7.71
N TYR A 224 1.78 2.54 -7.27
CA TYR A 224 0.40 2.37 -7.72
C TYR A 224 -0.55 2.68 -6.56
N ASN A 225 -1.75 3.15 -6.90
CA ASN A 225 -2.78 3.54 -5.96
C ASN A 225 -4.02 2.68 -6.12
N PHE A 226 -4.63 2.32 -5.00
CA PHE A 226 -5.82 1.47 -4.92
C PHE A 226 -6.82 2.16 -4.01
N SER A 227 -8.09 2.19 -4.39
CA SER A 227 -9.12 2.75 -3.51
C SER A 227 -10.47 2.08 -3.73
N PHE A 228 -11.28 2.06 -2.69
CA PHE A 228 -12.65 1.58 -2.68
C PHE A 228 -13.40 2.18 -1.50
N VAL A 229 -14.72 2.05 -1.52
CA VAL A 229 -15.64 2.46 -0.45
C VAL A 229 -16.26 1.22 0.18
N SER A 230 -16.28 1.15 1.51
CA SER A 230 -16.92 0.10 2.30
C SER A 230 -17.71 0.75 3.45
N SER A 231 -18.78 0.10 3.90
CA SER A 231 -19.52 0.48 5.11
C SER A 231 -18.87 -0.03 6.39
N ALA A 232 -17.92 -0.97 6.28
CA ALA A 232 -17.14 -1.44 7.40
C ALA A 232 -16.20 -0.35 7.93
N ALA A 233 -16.22 -0.16 9.24
CA ALA A 233 -15.40 0.83 9.92
C ALA A 233 -13.91 0.43 9.90
N PRO A 234 -13.00 1.42 9.97
CA PRO A 234 -11.58 1.14 9.87
C PRO A 234 -11.01 0.61 11.19
N GLU A 235 -10.19 -0.44 11.08
CA GLU A 235 -9.39 -0.96 12.19
C GLU A 235 -7.95 -1.23 11.73
N MET A 236 -7.02 -1.38 12.68
CA MET A 236 -5.68 -1.86 12.34
C MET A 236 -5.76 -3.35 11.96
N GLY A 237 -5.33 -3.68 10.75
CA GLY A 237 -5.26 -5.05 10.26
C GLY A 237 -4.15 -5.22 9.24
N GLU A 238 -3.93 -6.46 8.80
CA GLU A 238 -2.89 -6.78 7.83
C GLU A 238 -3.40 -6.65 6.40
N VAL A 239 -2.62 -5.97 5.57
CA VAL A 239 -2.70 -6.08 4.10
C VAL A 239 -1.53 -6.93 3.61
N SER A 240 -1.66 -7.58 2.46
CA SER A 240 -0.60 -8.40 1.88
C SER A 240 -0.04 -7.83 0.58
N VAL A 241 1.27 -8.01 0.38
CA VAL A 241 2.01 -7.60 -0.80
C VAL A 241 2.79 -8.80 -1.35
N GLY A 242 2.46 -9.24 -2.56
CA GLY A 242 3.11 -10.36 -3.23
C GLY A 242 4.12 -9.91 -4.28
N MET A 243 5.31 -10.51 -4.27
CA MET A 243 6.35 -10.22 -5.27
C MET A 243 6.04 -10.89 -6.62
N TRP A 244 6.44 -10.25 -7.71
CA TRP A 244 6.04 -10.64 -9.05
C TRP A 244 6.94 -11.71 -9.68
N SER A 245 8.27 -11.53 -9.60
CA SER A 245 9.22 -12.50 -10.15
C SER A 245 9.32 -13.77 -9.31
N ASP A 246 8.96 -13.69 -8.03
CA ASP A 246 8.87 -14.82 -7.11
C ASP A 246 7.56 -14.74 -6.30
N PRO A 247 6.48 -15.38 -6.76
CA PRO A 247 5.17 -15.32 -6.09
C PRO A 247 5.14 -16.08 -4.75
N SER A 248 6.22 -16.78 -4.36
CA SER A 248 6.31 -17.39 -3.03
C SER A 248 6.71 -16.40 -1.94
N VAL A 249 7.19 -15.21 -2.32
CA VAL A 249 7.52 -14.13 -1.40
C VAL A 249 6.31 -13.21 -1.26
N GLU A 250 5.64 -13.32 -0.12
CA GLU A 250 4.53 -12.45 0.29
C GLU A 250 4.84 -11.86 1.66
N MET A 251 4.52 -10.57 1.83
CA MET A 251 4.79 -9.80 3.04
C MET A 251 3.49 -9.18 3.53
N THR A 252 3.43 -8.87 4.82
CA THR A 252 2.30 -8.14 5.42
C THR A 252 2.73 -6.75 5.87
N ALA A 253 1.76 -5.83 5.88
CA ALA A 253 1.89 -4.52 6.52
C ALA A 253 0.65 -4.27 7.38
N THR A 254 0.82 -3.71 8.58
CA THR A 254 -0.30 -3.39 9.47
C THR A 254 -0.77 -1.97 9.21
N LEU A 255 -1.94 -1.83 8.59
CA LEU A 255 -2.53 -0.55 8.18
C LEU A 255 -4.00 -0.45 8.59
N GLN A 256 -4.66 0.68 8.27
CA GLN A 256 -6.11 0.75 8.43
C GLN A 256 -6.76 -0.08 7.33
N VAL A 257 -7.60 -1.05 7.69
CA VAL A 257 -8.35 -1.91 6.76
C VAL A 257 -9.84 -1.85 7.10
N PRO A 258 -10.75 -2.12 6.14
CA PRO A 258 -12.13 -2.35 6.49
C PRO A 258 -12.20 -3.65 7.28
N SER A 259 -12.51 -3.51 8.54
CA SER A 259 -12.81 -4.64 9.39
C SER A 259 -14.30 -4.59 9.63
N ALA A 260 -15.01 -5.68 9.30
CA ALA A 260 -16.18 -5.99 10.10
C ALA A 260 -15.60 -6.34 11.45
N GLY A 261 -15.29 -5.32 12.27
CA GLY A 261 -14.59 -5.46 13.54
C GLY A 261 -15.11 -6.71 14.19
N ILE A 262 -14.20 -7.68 14.46
CA ILE A 262 -14.52 -9.09 14.77
C ILE A 262 -15.88 -9.07 15.42
N CYS A 263 -16.91 -9.56 14.73
CA CYS A 263 -18.25 -9.42 15.23
C CYS A 263 -18.26 -10.16 16.56
N GLN A 264 -18.06 -9.44 17.67
CA GLN A 264 -17.76 -10.08 18.94
C GLN A 264 -18.97 -10.91 19.37
N ALA A 265 -20.14 -10.53 18.84
CA ALA A 265 -21.39 -11.25 18.96
C ALA A 265 -21.55 -12.44 17.99
N ASP A 266 -20.79 -12.58 16.90
CA ASP A 266 -20.75 -13.78 16.02
C ASP A 266 -19.76 -14.79 16.62
N LEU A 267 -20.27 -15.60 17.53
CA LEU A 267 -19.49 -16.57 18.28
C LEU A 267 -19.37 -17.91 17.56
N THR A 268 -20.18 -18.14 16.51
CA THR A 268 -20.05 -19.31 15.63
C THR A 268 -19.04 -19.07 14.51
N GLY A 269 -18.76 -17.80 14.19
CA GLY A 269 -17.88 -17.37 13.11
C GLY A 269 -18.47 -17.65 11.73
N ASP A 270 -19.79 -17.75 11.63
CA ASP A 270 -20.49 -18.08 10.37
C ASP A 270 -20.93 -16.84 9.58
N GLY A 271 -20.66 -15.64 10.10
CA GLY A 271 -20.97 -14.37 9.47
C GLY A 271 -22.43 -13.95 9.61
N THR A 272 -23.23 -14.64 10.44
CA THR A 272 -24.64 -14.32 10.65
C THR A 272 -24.99 -14.23 12.13
N LEU A 273 -25.41 -13.03 12.58
CA LEU A 273 -25.94 -12.87 13.95
C LEU A 273 -27.32 -13.50 14.11
N ASP A 274 -27.36 -14.69 14.70
CA ASP A 274 -28.59 -15.40 14.95
C ASP A 274 -28.65 -16.09 16.32
N PHE A 275 -29.63 -16.98 16.47
CA PHE A 275 -29.83 -17.70 17.72
C PHE A 275 -28.64 -18.60 18.10
N PHE A 276 -27.84 -19.06 17.14
CA PHE A 276 -26.69 -19.93 17.39
C PHE A 276 -25.56 -19.19 18.10
N ASP A 277 -25.39 -17.89 17.88
CA ASP A 277 -24.46 -17.05 18.64
C ASP A 277 -24.88 -16.87 20.09
N ILE A 278 -26.16 -16.60 20.31
CA ILE A 278 -26.73 -16.53 21.66
C ILE A 278 -26.54 -17.86 22.38
N SER A 279 -26.76 -18.97 21.66
CA SER A 279 -26.52 -20.31 22.19
C SER A 279 -25.05 -20.55 22.53
N ALA A 280 -24.12 -20.12 21.67
CA ALA A 280 -22.68 -20.21 21.91
C ALA A 280 -22.26 -19.38 23.14
N PHE A 281 -22.76 -18.15 23.26
CA PHE A 281 -22.52 -17.28 24.42
C PHE A 281 -23.01 -17.93 25.71
N LEU A 282 -24.26 -18.42 25.73
CA LEU A 282 -24.84 -19.06 26.92
C LEU A 282 -24.08 -20.33 27.32
N ASN A 283 -23.59 -21.11 26.36
CA ASN A 283 -22.77 -22.29 26.66
C ASN A 283 -21.41 -21.89 27.23
N GLY A 284 -20.74 -20.89 26.63
CA GLY A 284 -19.47 -20.36 27.13
C GLY A 284 -19.59 -19.75 28.52
N PHE A 285 -20.63 -18.96 28.77
CA PHE A 285 -20.89 -18.31 30.05
C PHE A 285 -21.11 -19.33 31.18
N ASN A 286 -21.86 -20.40 30.90
CA ASN A 286 -22.06 -21.50 31.87
C ASN A 286 -20.79 -22.33 32.10
N ALA A 287 -19.93 -22.44 31.09
CA ALA A 287 -18.67 -23.16 31.16
C ALA A 287 -17.51 -22.32 31.73
N GLN A 288 -17.72 -21.00 31.94
CA GLN A 288 -16.66 -20.03 32.25
C GLN A 288 -15.54 -20.07 31.19
N ASP A 289 -15.94 -20.26 29.94
CA ASP A 289 -15.04 -20.26 28.79
C ASP A 289 -14.71 -18.81 28.41
N PRO A 290 -13.43 -18.45 28.18
CA PRO A 290 -13.03 -17.10 27.78
C PRO A 290 -13.80 -16.49 26.60
N ILE A 291 -14.46 -17.29 25.76
CA ILE A 291 -15.35 -16.80 24.70
C ILE A 291 -16.53 -15.95 25.23
N ALA A 292 -16.90 -16.09 26.51
CA ALA A 292 -17.99 -15.37 27.15
C ALA A 292 -17.53 -14.27 28.14
N ASP A 293 -16.21 -14.03 28.25
CA ASP A 293 -15.62 -12.93 29.04
C ASP A 293 -15.47 -11.71 28.11
N PHE A 294 -16.55 -10.95 27.98
CA PHE A 294 -16.67 -9.90 26.96
C PHE A 294 -15.94 -8.62 27.35
N ASP A 295 -15.77 -8.36 28.65
CA ASP A 295 -15.01 -7.22 29.14
C ASP A 295 -13.54 -7.57 29.48
N GLY A 296 -13.16 -8.85 29.39
CA GLY A 296 -11.81 -9.36 29.54
C GLY A 296 -11.29 -9.33 30.97
N ASN A 297 -12.18 -9.25 31.96
CA ASN A 297 -11.82 -9.07 33.37
C ASN A 297 -11.58 -10.41 34.11
N GLY A 298 -11.84 -11.55 33.47
CA GLY A 298 -11.70 -12.89 34.03
C GLY A 298 -12.85 -13.32 34.96
N SER A 299 -13.91 -12.53 35.06
CA SER A 299 -15.14 -12.81 35.82
C SER A 299 -16.30 -12.87 34.86
N PHE A 300 -17.13 -13.90 34.99
CA PHE A 300 -18.31 -14.11 34.14
C PHE A 300 -19.56 -13.62 34.88
N ASP A 301 -19.97 -12.38 34.64
CA ASP A 301 -21.06 -11.74 35.37
C ASP A 301 -22.03 -10.95 34.47
N PHE A 302 -22.84 -10.10 35.08
CA PHE A 302 -23.85 -9.32 34.36
C PHE A 302 -23.23 -8.35 33.34
N PHE A 303 -22.00 -7.89 33.55
CA PHE A 303 -21.34 -6.95 32.66
C PHE A 303 -20.99 -7.60 31.32
N ASP A 304 -20.59 -8.88 31.29
CA ASP A 304 -20.39 -9.63 30.04
C ASP A 304 -21.69 -9.78 29.26
N ILE A 305 -22.77 -10.14 29.96
CA ILE A 305 -24.10 -10.31 29.35
C ILE A 305 -24.58 -8.97 28.78
N SER A 306 -24.41 -7.88 29.54
CA SER A 306 -24.80 -6.54 29.09
C SER A 306 -23.98 -6.09 27.90
N LEU A 307 -22.69 -6.45 27.83
CA LEU A 307 -21.81 -6.09 26.74
C LEU A 307 -22.13 -6.93 25.49
N PHE A 308 -22.32 -8.24 25.61
CA PHE A 308 -22.79 -9.12 24.53
C PHE A 308 -24.13 -8.68 23.95
N LEU A 309 -25.13 -8.39 24.79
CA LEU A 309 -26.43 -7.89 24.30
C LEU A 309 -26.32 -6.49 23.68
N GLY A 310 -25.36 -5.69 24.13
CA GLY A 310 -25.03 -4.41 23.52
C GLY A 310 -24.48 -4.59 22.11
N THR A 311 -23.44 -5.41 21.95
CA THR A 311 -22.81 -5.71 20.65
C THR A 311 -23.77 -6.43 19.69
N TYR A 312 -24.54 -7.41 20.18
CA TYR A 312 -25.54 -8.13 19.39
C TYR A 312 -26.65 -7.21 18.85
N ASN A 313 -27.11 -6.22 19.65
CA ASN A 313 -28.17 -5.29 19.22
C ASN A 313 -27.67 -4.16 18.31
N VAL A 314 -26.39 -3.79 18.39
CA VAL A 314 -25.77 -2.89 17.40
C VAL A 314 -25.76 -3.56 16.03
N GLY A 315 -25.72 -4.89 15.99
CA GLY A 315 -25.53 -5.67 14.79
C GLY A 315 -24.07 -5.62 14.34
N CYS A 316 -23.71 -6.56 13.48
CA CYS A 316 -22.44 -6.53 12.77
C CYS A 316 -22.71 -6.14 11.33
N PRO A 317 -21.77 -5.44 10.65
CA PRO A 317 -21.79 -5.39 9.19
C PRO A 317 -21.75 -6.80 8.62
#